data_AF-A0A5C7JNT0-F1
#
_entry.id   AF-A0A5C7JNT0-F1
#
_cell.length_a   1.000
_cell.length_b   1.000
_cell.length_c   1.000
_cell.angle_alpha   90.00
_cell.angle_beta   90.00
_cell.angle_gamma   90.00
#
_symmetry.space_group_name_H-M   'P 1'
#
loop_
_entity.id
_entity.type
_entity.pdbx_description
1 polymer ?
#
loop_
_entity_poly.entity_id
_entity_poly.type
_entity_poly.pdbx_seq_one_letter_code
_entity_poly.pdbx_strand_id
1 'polypeptide(L)'
;MAINKVSKKMAKTNAEYSELRKSFLSEKPMCQAKVYNCTLKSTDVHHMKGRGKYHLDMTTWLSVCRNCHNWIENNPEEARELGFSSSKIS
;
A
#
# COMPACT_ATOMS: atom_id res chain seq x y z
N MET A 1 12.53 25.72 -20.68
CA MET A 1 11.79 25.66 -19.40
C MET A 1 11.85 24.23 -18.88
N ALA A 2 12.32 24.01 -17.66
CA ALA A 2 12.33 22.67 -17.05
C ALA A 2 10.93 22.35 -16.52
N ILE A 3 10.29 21.31 -17.07
CA ILE A 3 9.02 20.81 -16.55
C ILE A 3 9.32 19.89 -15.37
N ASN A 4 8.75 20.20 -14.21
CA ASN A 4 8.88 19.34 -13.03
C ASN A 4 8.13 18.02 -13.27
N LYS A 5 8.74 16.88 -12.89
CA LYS A 5 8.15 15.54 -13.06
C LYS A 5 6.86 15.34 -12.25
N VAL A 6 6.67 16.11 -11.18
CA VAL A 6 5.47 16.09 -10.32
C VAL A 6 5.04 17.52 -9.98
N SER A 7 3.75 17.70 -9.73
CA SER A 7 3.23 18.98 -9.24
C SER A 7 3.71 19.26 -7.81
N LYS A 8 3.78 20.54 -7.43
CA LYS A 8 4.14 20.94 -6.05
C LYS A 8 3.23 20.29 -5.00
N LYS A 9 1.94 20.13 -5.32
CA LYS A 9 0.96 19.44 -4.47
C LYS A 9 1.34 17.97 -4.27
N MET A 10 1.63 17.25 -5.36
CA MET A 10 2.03 15.84 -5.28
C MET A 10 3.36 15.67 -4.54
N ALA A 11 4.32 16.59 -4.71
CA ALA A 11 5.58 16.56 -3.98
C ALA A 11 5.35 16.63 -2.45
N LYS A 12 4.47 17.53 -1.99
CA LYS A 12 4.09 17.63 -0.57
C LYS A 12 3.43 16.34 -0.08
N THR A 13 2.46 15.81 -0.83
CA THR A 13 1.77 14.55 -0.51
C THR A 13 2.75 13.36 -0.43
N ASN A 14 3.71 13.26 -1.36
CA ASN A 14 4.72 12.20 -1.35
C ASN A 14 5.68 12.30 -0.16
N ALA A 15 6.02 13.53 0.28
CA ALA A 15 6.82 13.74 1.47
C ALA A 15 6.08 13.26 2.72
N GLU A 16 4.81 13.63 2.87
CA GLU A 16 3.95 13.17 3.98
C GLU A 16 3.76 11.65 3.97
N TYR A 17 3.46 11.06 2.80
CA TYR A 17 3.37 9.61 2.63
C TYR A 17 4.65 8.90 3.06
N SER A 18 5.83 9.45 2.75
CA SER A 18 7.11 8.83 3.07
C SER A 18 7.33 8.71 4.58
N GLU A 19 6.93 9.73 5.34
CA GLU A 19 7.04 9.71 6.81
C GLU A 19 6.01 8.77 7.44
N LEU A 20 4.74 8.85 7.02
CA LEU A 20 3.68 7.97 7.50
C LEU A 20 3.98 6.49 7.20
N ARG A 21 4.49 6.19 5.99
CA ARG A 21 4.89 4.84 5.60
C ARG A 21 5.98 4.27 6.50
N LYS A 22 6.98 5.08 6.87
CA LYS A 22 8.06 4.65 7.77
C LYS A 22 7.50 4.31 9.16
N SER A 23 6.66 5.18 9.73
CA SER A 23 6.03 4.93 11.04
C SER A 23 5.18 3.67 11.01
N PHE A 24 4.31 3.55 10.00
CA PHE A 24 3.41 2.41 9.85
C PHE A 24 4.16 1.07 9.75
N LEU A 25 5.22 1.00 8.94
CA LEU A 25 6.02 -0.23 8.80
C LEU A 25 6.87 -0.52 10.04
N SER A 26 7.27 0.49 10.80
CA SER A 26 7.94 0.30 12.10
C SER A 26 6.98 -0.26 13.15
N GLU A 27 5.73 0.22 13.19
CA GLU A 27 4.69 -0.25 14.12
C GLU A 27 4.09 -1.60 13.71
N LYS A 28 4.06 -1.89 12.40
CA LYS A 28 3.56 -3.15 11.82
C LYS A 28 4.67 -3.85 11.04
N PRO A 29 5.74 -4.33 11.70
CA PRO A 29 6.93 -4.86 11.01
C PRO A 29 6.71 -6.22 10.35
N MET A 30 5.60 -6.90 10.64
CA MET A 30 5.28 -8.23 10.13
C MET A 30 4.25 -8.14 9.00
N CYS A 31 4.45 -8.96 7.97
CA CYS A 31 3.50 -9.15 6.88
C CYS A 31 2.18 -9.69 7.43
N GLN A 32 1.10 -8.98 7.15
CA GLN A 32 -0.25 -9.32 7.61
C GLN A 32 -0.95 -10.29 6.66
N ALA A 33 -0.58 -10.30 5.37
CA ALA A 33 -1.26 -11.12 4.37
C ALA A 33 -0.92 -12.63 4.48
N LYS A 34 0.35 -12.98 4.72
CA LYS A 34 0.83 -14.37 4.90
C LYS A 34 0.33 -15.37 3.83
N VAL A 35 0.27 -14.91 2.58
CA VAL A 35 -0.13 -15.71 1.42
C VAL A 35 1.09 -16.32 0.73
N TYR A 36 1.10 -16.36 -0.61
CA TYR A 36 2.14 -16.96 -1.43
C TYR A 36 3.57 -16.46 -1.12
N ASN A 37 4.46 -17.43 -0.86
CA ASN A 37 5.90 -17.24 -0.64
C ASN A 37 6.23 -16.10 0.35
N CYS A 38 5.47 -16.01 1.45
CA CYS A 38 5.62 -14.94 2.43
C CYS A 38 6.99 -14.96 3.12
N THR A 39 7.68 -13.81 3.17
CA THR A 39 8.97 -13.65 3.87
C THR A 39 8.82 -13.20 5.33
N LEU A 40 7.58 -13.16 5.83
CA LEU A 40 7.15 -12.73 7.17
C LEU A 40 7.43 -11.27 7.54
N LYS A 41 8.52 -10.66 7.08
CA LYS A 41 8.85 -9.25 7.34
C LYS A 41 8.17 -8.34 6.33
N SER A 42 7.57 -7.26 6.80
CA SER A 42 6.95 -6.26 5.94
C SER A 42 8.00 -5.34 5.33
N THR A 43 7.82 -5.06 4.05
CA THR A 43 8.68 -4.15 3.28
C THR A 43 7.86 -3.09 2.55
N ASP A 44 6.55 -3.28 2.45
CA ASP A 44 5.66 -2.55 1.56
C ASP A 44 4.33 -2.28 2.23
N VAL A 45 3.72 -1.16 1.82
CA VAL A 45 2.34 -0.81 2.18
C VAL A 45 1.47 -1.06 0.95
N HIS A 46 0.59 -2.05 1.05
CA HIS A 46 -0.44 -2.26 0.07
C HIS A 46 -1.65 -1.36 0.38
N HIS A 47 -2.22 -0.72 -0.65
CA HIS A 47 -3.34 0.21 -0.50
C HIS A 47 -4.64 -0.49 -0.89
N MET A 48 -5.37 -1.02 0.09
CA MET A 48 -6.54 -1.87 -0.14
C MET A 48 -7.67 -1.15 -0.90
N LYS A 49 -7.74 0.19 -0.81
CA LYS A 49 -8.74 1.03 -1.52
C LYS A 49 -8.15 1.82 -2.69
N GLY A 50 -6.93 1.48 -3.12
CA GLY A 50 -6.15 2.26 -4.07
C GLY A 50 -5.56 3.53 -3.44
N ARG A 51 -4.68 4.22 -4.19
CA ARG A 51 -4.00 5.43 -3.72
C ARG A 51 -4.94 6.64 -3.75
N GLY A 52 -5.26 7.20 -4.91
CA GLY A 52 -6.27 8.26 -5.08
C GLY A 52 -6.50 9.19 -3.88
N LYS A 53 -7.75 9.24 -3.38
CA LYS A 53 -8.11 10.01 -2.17
C LYS A 53 -7.70 9.36 -0.85
N TYR A 54 -7.28 8.10 -0.88
CA TYR A 54 -6.88 7.29 0.28
C TYR A 54 -5.36 7.22 0.45
N HIS A 55 -4.60 8.04 -0.28
CA HIS A 55 -3.15 7.91 -0.39
C HIS A 55 -2.45 8.06 0.96
N LEU A 56 -3.02 8.85 1.87
CA LEU A 56 -2.53 9.09 3.22
C LEU A 56 -3.44 8.47 4.30
N ASP A 57 -4.51 7.77 3.91
CA ASP A 57 -5.45 7.15 4.83
C ASP A 57 -4.93 5.78 5.28
N MET A 58 -4.19 5.78 6.39
CA MET A 58 -3.59 4.58 6.98
C MET A 58 -4.61 3.50 7.37
N THR A 59 -5.90 3.83 7.52
CA THR A 59 -6.95 2.82 7.78
C THR A 59 -7.20 1.91 6.57
N THR A 60 -6.72 2.32 5.40
CA THR A 60 -6.81 1.56 4.14
C THR A 60 -5.50 0.85 3.78
N TRP A 61 -4.50 0.91 4.67
CA TRP A 61 -3.17 0.34 4.44
C TRP A 61 -3.07 -1.06 5.01
N LEU A 62 -2.30 -1.90 4.32
CA LEU A 62 -1.95 -3.25 4.76
C LEU A 62 -0.43 -3.41 4.73
N SER A 63 0.15 -3.84 5.85
CA SER A 63 1.59 -4.10 5.96
C SER A 63 1.91 -5.45 5.33
N VAL A 64 2.70 -5.47 4.26
CA VAL A 64 2.99 -6.70 3.50
C VAL A 64 4.45 -6.81 3.11
N CYS A 65 4.92 -8.05 2.94
CA CYS A 65 6.17 -8.29 2.22
C CYS A 65 5.95 -8.15 0.71
N ARG A 66 7.03 -7.97 -0.05
CA ARG A 66 6.96 -7.82 -1.51
C ARG A 66 6.27 -8.99 -2.23
N ASN A 67 6.49 -10.23 -1.80
CA ASN A 67 5.87 -11.40 -2.44
C ASN A 67 4.36 -11.41 -2.26
N CYS A 68 3.88 -11.12 -1.04
CA CYS A 68 2.45 -11.01 -0.78
C CYS A 68 1.85 -9.80 -1.48
N HIS A 69 2.56 -8.67 -1.57
CA HIS A 69 2.10 -7.52 -2.36
C HIS A 69 1.83 -7.92 -3.82
N ASN A 70 2.80 -8.57 -4.47
CA ASN A 70 2.65 -8.99 -5.86
C ASN A 70 1.52 -10.02 -6.03
N TRP A 71 1.37 -10.95 -5.08
CA TRP A 71 0.28 -11.91 -5.12
C TRP A 71 -1.08 -11.20 -5.04
N ILE A 72 -1.26 -10.22 -4.15
CA ILE A 72 -2.51 -9.46 -4.01
C ILE A 72 -2.88 -8.76 -5.33
N GLU A 73 -1.91 -8.11 -5.99
CA GLU A 73 -2.15 -7.42 -7.27
C GLU A 73 -2.52 -8.38 -8.41
N ASN A 74 -1.97 -9.61 -8.38
CA ASN A 74 -2.15 -10.61 -9.44
C ASN A 74 -3.34 -11.56 -9.20
N ASN A 75 -3.91 -11.59 -8.00
CA ASN A 75 -5.02 -12.48 -7.62
C ASN A 75 -6.17 -11.63 -7.02
N PRO A 76 -6.80 -10.76 -7.84
CA PRO A 76 -7.70 -9.74 -7.34
C PRO A 76 -9.01 -10.30 -6.79
N GLU A 77 -9.47 -11.48 -7.19
CA GLU A 77 -10.71 -12.07 -6.66
C GLU A 77 -10.49 -12.56 -5.23
N GLU A 78 -9.46 -13.38 -5.03
CA GLU A 78 -9.06 -13.92 -3.73
C GLU A 78 -8.60 -12.81 -2.77
N ALA A 79 -7.90 -11.80 -3.29
CA ALA A 79 -7.54 -10.63 -2.51
C ALA A 79 -8.76 -9.91 -1.92
N ARG A 80 -9.92 -9.94 -2.59
CA ARG A 80 -11.15 -9.32 -2.07
C ARG A 80 -11.81 -10.18 -1.03
N GLU A 81 -11.87 -11.49 -1.27
CA GLU A 81 -12.41 -12.45 -0.30
C GLU A 81 -11.64 -12.37 1.02
N LEU A 82 -10.32 -12.17 0.94
CA LEU A 82 -9.45 -11.97 2.10
C LEU A 82 -9.46 -10.54 2.66
N GLY A 83 -10.18 -9.61 2.02
CA GLY A 83 -10.25 -8.20 2.44
C GLY A 83 -8.99 -7.38 2.17
N PHE A 84 -8.02 -7.90 1.41
CA PHE A 84 -6.80 -7.20 1.02
C PHE A 84 -7.01 -6.23 -0.13
N SER A 85 -8.12 -6.31 -0.85
CA SER A 85 -8.50 -5.35 -1.89
C SER A 85 -9.99 -5.07 -1.87
N SER A 86 -10.37 -3.80 -1.97
CA SER A 86 -11.75 -3.39 -2.16
C SER A 86 -11.90 -2.82 -3.57
N SER A 87 -12.78 -3.42 -4.37
CA SER A 87 -13.31 -2.66 -5.51
C SER A 87 -14.45 -1.85 -4.97
N LYS A 88 -14.31 -0.54 -5.07
CA LYS A 88 -15.49 0.26 -5.30
C LYS A 88 -15.90 0.00 -6.75
N ILE A 89 -16.88 -0.89 -6.94
CA ILE A 89 -17.83 -0.65 -8.01
C ILE A 89 -18.62 0.57 -7.50
N SER A 90 -18.22 1.75 -7.95
CA SER A 90 -19.07 2.93 -7.98
C SER A 90 -19.37 3.23 -9.43
#